data_AF-A0A1J9RWW7-F1
#
_entry.id   AF-A0A1J9RWW7-F1
#
_cell.length_a   1.000
_cell.length_b   1.000
_cell.length_c   1.000
_cell.angle_alpha   90.00
_cell.angle_beta   90.00
_cell.angle_gamma   90.00
#
_symmetry.space_group_name_H-M   'P 1'
#
loop_
_entity.id
_entity.type
_entity.pdbx_description
1 polymer ?
#
loop_
_entity_poly.entity_id
_entity_poly.type
_entity_poly.pdbx_seq_one_letter_code
_entity_poly.pdbx_strand_id
1 'polypeptide(L)'
;MLSQQLSRPFARPITRPRPRTNVCICCRSAGVPDVFRRHYAKATPRKAPSTKAEAWRNRARVMTASEKQRAQAQGVQAVQARSGKLLPNFELLRWLKKSGLVQADPEKALVLLDEMRELSSKLDGSAARKLCKEHQIDHRDMYFFARACLYHSNHEVVRKLGKTLLLAASANQIDRATLYLLRMADRQDRDGGFRLRMAYNSPELAVARRHLQRLVDSRHLEAMVFRAKRMAAEGNTQQAIRILEVATESQGAEYQDHEAMHHEYSGHFFKDIEESRSESPWTMLATLYSKQGNFAAAEHAFSLGMEKHDDPRAFQGFAAIMTDKFSPLWVEYMTKAAASGSWTAAKSLGEFYSAPLEQIPEKLRHEMWQLETHGAAVEWWYYCLSNEELKYLDKPPGTKLIRADHWRPYKDPATDSALFMAELNPRQALAMEWYDIAWRGQYCFSDEENTLINEAMQKIVDEATSQSFAGGGLTGSRAGLPSKLRHYDQHHLSTEKHLWERAAVELDEFKKRIFG
;
A
#
# COMPACT_ATOMS: atom_id res chain seq x y z
N MET A 1 40.05 -45.85 -9.11
CA MET A 1 40.89 -44.72 -9.55
C MET A 1 39.97 -43.53 -9.73
N LEU A 2 39.97 -42.43 -8.98
CA LEU A 2 40.76 -41.89 -7.89
C LEU A 2 39.76 -41.17 -6.98
N SER A 3 39.66 -41.58 -5.71
CA SER A 3 39.02 -40.78 -4.67
C SER A 3 40.08 -39.85 -4.08
N GLN A 4 39.77 -38.56 -3.97
CA GLN A 4 40.60 -37.62 -3.20
C GLN A 4 39.78 -37.10 -2.03
N GLN A 5 40.07 -37.70 -0.87
CA GLN A 5 39.85 -37.13 0.45
C GLN A 5 40.72 -35.90 0.61
N LEU A 6 40.12 -34.78 1.06
CA LEU A 6 40.85 -33.69 1.69
C LEU A 6 40.20 -33.38 3.03
N SER A 7 40.70 -34.07 4.04
CA SER A 7 40.61 -33.72 5.46
C SER A 7 41.40 -32.43 5.71
N ARG A 8 40.77 -31.44 6.36
CA ARG A 8 41.46 -30.27 6.92
C ARG A 8 41.34 -30.26 8.45
N PRO A 9 42.39 -29.80 9.16
CA PRO A 9 42.57 -30.05 10.58
C PRO A 9 41.80 -29.08 11.48
N PHE A 10 41.48 -29.61 12.67
CA PHE A 10 40.99 -28.91 13.85
C PHE A 10 41.89 -27.72 14.25
N ALA A 11 41.29 -26.55 14.45
CA ALA A 11 41.89 -25.45 15.21
C ALA A 11 41.25 -25.40 16.62
N ARG A 12 42.12 -25.34 17.64
CA ARG A 12 41.80 -25.29 19.07
C ARG A 12 41.21 -23.92 19.50
N PRO A 13 40.52 -23.84 20.66
CA PRO A 13 39.70 -22.69 21.04
C PRO A 13 40.55 -21.55 21.61
N ILE A 14 40.25 -20.32 21.20
CA ILE A 14 40.75 -19.11 21.85
C ILE A 14 39.68 -18.67 22.86
N THR A 15 39.95 -18.91 24.14
CA THR A 15 39.21 -18.34 25.27
C THR A 15 39.80 -16.96 25.61
N ARG A 16 38.99 -15.91 25.48
CA ARG A 16 39.13 -14.67 26.27
C ARG A 16 37.74 -14.13 26.62
N PRO A 17 37.53 -13.66 27.86
CA PRO A 17 36.26 -13.08 28.28
C PRO A 17 36.13 -11.66 27.72
N ARG A 18 34.95 -11.29 27.25
CA ARG A 18 34.60 -9.91 26.88
C ARG A 18 33.36 -9.44 27.63
N PRO A 19 33.25 -8.13 27.89
CA PRO A 19 32.45 -7.58 28.98
C PRO A 19 30.95 -7.59 28.67
N ARG A 20 30.15 -7.50 29.74
CA ARG A 20 28.71 -7.26 29.66
C ARG A 20 28.46 -5.88 29.03
N THR A 21 28.02 -5.86 27.78
CA THR A 21 27.44 -4.68 27.12
C THR A 21 26.00 -4.98 26.76
N ASN A 22 25.06 -4.22 27.32
CA ASN A 22 23.66 -4.18 26.92
C ASN A 22 23.58 -3.63 25.48
N VAL A 23 23.40 -4.51 24.50
CA VAL A 23 23.24 -4.15 23.09
C VAL A 23 21.99 -4.84 22.56
N CYS A 24 21.12 -4.06 21.93
CA CYS A 24 19.85 -4.46 21.33
C CYS A 24 19.99 -5.67 20.38
N ILE A 25 19.07 -6.62 20.50
CA ILE A 25 18.99 -7.87 19.74
C ILE A 25 18.90 -7.64 18.21
N CYS A 26 18.41 -6.49 17.74
CA CYS A 26 18.38 -6.14 16.32
C CYS A 26 19.77 -6.09 15.64
N CYS A 27 20.86 -5.96 16.40
CA CYS A 27 22.22 -5.95 15.81
C CYS A 27 22.81 -7.35 15.59
N ARG A 28 22.19 -8.43 16.11
CA ARG A 28 22.69 -9.81 15.95
C ARG A 28 21.98 -10.62 14.87
N SER A 29 20.73 -10.28 14.52
CA SER A 29 19.94 -11.00 13.52
C SER A 29 20.22 -10.58 12.06
N ALA A 30 21.04 -9.55 11.83
CA ALA A 30 21.51 -9.17 10.49
C ALA A 30 22.70 -10.01 9.97
N GLY A 31 23.02 -11.13 10.62
CA GLY A 31 24.06 -12.07 10.20
C GLY A 31 23.59 -13.03 9.10
N VAL A 32 23.28 -12.53 7.92
CA VAL A 32 23.23 -13.36 6.69
C VAL A 32 24.68 -13.74 6.33
N PRO A 33 24.99 -14.98 5.87
CA PRO A 33 26.35 -15.39 5.52
C PRO A 33 27.03 -14.46 4.53
N ASP A 34 28.33 -14.26 4.74
CA ASP A 34 29.27 -13.28 4.14
C ASP A 34 29.52 -13.42 2.60
N VAL A 35 28.59 -14.03 1.87
CA VAL A 35 28.71 -14.35 0.43
C VAL A 35 28.18 -13.23 -0.48
N PHE A 36 27.29 -12.36 0.01
CA PHE A 36 26.57 -11.39 -0.84
C PHE A 36 27.19 -9.97 -0.90
N ARG A 37 28.17 -9.64 -0.05
CA ARG A 37 28.70 -8.25 0.07
C ARG A 37 29.73 -7.82 -0.99
N ARG A 38 30.31 -8.74 -1.78
CA ARG A 38 31.48 -8.41 -2.61
C ARG A 38 31.19 -7.89 -4.02
N HIS A 39 29.93 -7.83 -4.47
CA HIS A 39 29.61 -7.47 -5.87
C HIS A 39 29.09 -6.05 -6.13
N TYR A 40 28.74 -5.25 -5.12
CA TYR A 40 27.94 -4.03 -5.38
C TYR A 40 28.63 -2.67 -5.13
N ALA A 41 29.93 -2.64 -4.84
CA ALA A 41 30.62 -1.38 -4.51
C ALA A 41 31.50 -0.83 -5.66
N LYS A 42 30.90 -0.24 -6.71
CA LYS A 42 31.57 0.78 -7.55
C LYS A 42 30.57 1.81 -8.10
N ALA A 43 30.37 2.92 -7.38
CA ALA A 43 29.67 4.10 -7.89
C ALA A 43 30.67 5.21 -8.25
N THR A 44 30.55 5.77 -9.45
CA THR A 44 31.35 6.91 -9.96
C THR A 44 30.81 8.28 -9.49
N PRO A 45 31.62 9.36 -9.52
CA PRO A 45 31.26 10.64 -8.93
C PRO A 45 30.24 11.45 -9.75
N ARG A 46 29.45 12.28 -9.03
CA ARG A 46 28.35 13.13 -9.52
C ARG A 46 28.80 14.19 -10.53
N LYS A 47 28.02 14.37 -11.60
CA LYS A 47 28.11 15.50 -12.55
C LYS A 47 27.40 16.75 -12.01
N ALA A 48 27.84 17.91 -12.48
CA ALA A 48 27.44 19.27 -12.12
C ALA A 48 25.92 19.57 -12.26
N PRO A 49 25.38 20.60 -11.58
CA PRO A 49 23.94 20.83 -11.46
C PRO A 49 23.29 21.24 -12.79
N SER A 50 22.21 20.55 -13.16
CA SER A 50 21.39 20.90 -14.33
C SER A 50 20.34 21.97 -13.98
N THR A 51 19.79 22.61 -15.02
CA THR A 51 18.68 23.58 -14.97
C THR A 51 17.43 23.08 -14.23
N LYS A 52 17.25 21.77 -14.05
CA LYS A 52 16.20 21.19 -13.19
C LYS A 52 16.37 21.57 -11.72
N ALA A 53 17.60 21.79 -11.24
CA ALA A 53 17.87 22.15 -9.85
C ALA A 53 17.39 23.57 -9.50
N GLU A 54 17.35 24.48 -10.48
CA GLU A 54 16.91 25.85 -10.27
C GLU A 54 15.38 25.97 -10.23
N ALA A 55 14.67 25.21 -11.08
CA ALA A 55 13.23 25.05 -10.99
C ALA A 55 12.80 24.41 -9.65
N TRP A 56 13.59 23.47 -9.12
CA TRP A 56 13.39 22.89 -7.80
C TRP A 56 13.64 23.89 -6.66
N ARG A 57 14.69 24.72 -6.74
CA ARG A 57 14.95 25.79 -5.76
C ARG A 57 13.84 26.85 -5.74
N ASN A 58 13.28 27.19 -6.90
CA ASN A 58 12.14 28.12 -6.98
C ASN A 58 10.85 27.51 -6.40
N ARG A 59 10.66 26.19 -6.48
CA ARG A 59 9.57 25.48 -5.77
C ARG A 59 9.81 25.36 -4.27
N ALA A 60 11.07 25.30 -3.84
CA ALA A 60 11.46 25.19 -2.44
C ALA A 60 11.60 26.54 -1.73
N ARG A 61 11.22 27.67 -2.36
CA ARG A 61 11.26 28.98 -1.71
C ARG A 61 10.32 28.95 -0.50
N VAL A 62 10.91 28.99 0.70
CA VAL A 62 10.17 29.02 1.95
C VAL A 62 9.35 30.31 1.98
N MET A 63 8.03 30.19 1.90
CA MET A 63 7.13 31.32 2.01
C MET A 63 7.40 32.07 3.32
N THR A 64 7.49 33.39 3.22
CA THR A 64 7.57 34.27 4.39
C THR A 64 6.31 34.15 5.25
N ALA A 65 6.42 34.48 6.54
CA ALA A 65 5.27 34.44 7.45
C ALA A 65 4.12 35.35 6.97
N SER A 66 4.44 36.51 6.36
CA SER A 66 3.42 37.40 5.80
C SER A 66 2.73 36.83 4.55
N GLU A 67 3.45 36.12 3.69
CA GLU A 67 2.86 35.44 2.53
C GLU A 67 1.94 34.30 2.97
N LYS A 68 2.32 33.54 4.02
CA LYS A 68 1.45 32.53 4.62
C LYS A 68 0.17 33.15 5.19
N GLN A 69 0.29 34.26 5.94
CA GLN A 69 -0.87 34.96 6.48
C GLN A 69 -1.77 35.54 5.39
N ARG A 70 -1.22 36.11 4.31
CA ARG A 70 -2.00 36.61 3.17
C ARG A 70 -2.71 35.47 2.43
N ALA A 71 -2.03 34.37 2.16
CA ALA A 71 -2.66 33.20 1.53
C ALA A 71 -3.77 32.61 2.42
N GLN A 72 -3.56 32.55 3.73
CA GLN A 72 -4.60 32.15 4.68
C GLN A 72 -5.79 33.13 4.68
N ALA A 73 -5.55 34.43 4.72
CA ALA A 73 -6.61 35.44 4.72
C ALA A 73 -7.44 35.41 3.42
N GLN A 74 -6.78 35.27 2.27
CA GLN A 74 -7.45 35.14 0.97
C GLN A 74 -8.27 33.85 0.89
N GLY A 75 -7.72 32.72 1.37
CA GLY A 75 -8.45 31.46 1.46
C GLY A 75 -9.69 31.56 2.36
N VAL A 76 -9.57 32.20 3.53
CA VAL A 76 -10.69 32.42 4.46
C VAL A 76 -11.77 33.30 3.84
N GLN A 77 -11.41 34.39 3.17
CA GLN A 77 -12.37 35.26 2.48
C GLN A 77 -13.09 34.53 1.34
N ALA A 78 -12.37 33.72 0.55
CA ALA A 78 -12.96 32.93 -0.53
C ALA A 78 -13.95 31.87 -0.01
N VAL A 79 -13.63 31.25 1.14
CA VAL A 79 -14.51 30.28 1.81
C VAL A 79 -15.73 30.99 2.42
N GLN A 80 -15.54 32.12 3.09
CA GLN A 80 -16.62 32.90 3.71
C GLN A 80 -17.59 33.48 2.68
N ALA A 81 -17.10 33.99 1.54
CA ALA A 81 -17.94 34.49 0.46
C ALA A 81 -18.85 33.40 -0.16
N ARG A 82 -18.60 32.13 0.17
CA ARG A 82 -19.31 30.97 -0.36
C ARG A 82 -19.96 30.12 0.72
N SER A 83 -19.98 30.60 1.97
CA SER A 83 -20.67 29.94 3.07
C SER A 83 -22.15 29.77 2.69
N GLY A 84 -22.59 28.52 2.48
CA GLY A 84 -23.95 28.17 2.04
C GLY A 84 -24.01 27.47 0.68
N LYS A 85 -22.96 27.54 -0.14
CA LYS A 85 -22.88 26.77 -1.40
C LYS A 85 -22.36 25.37 -1.13
N LEU A 86 -23.09 24.36 -1.63
CA LEU A 86 -22.68 22.96 -1.57
C LEU A 86 -21.56 22.71 -2.60
N LEU A 87 -20.32 22.67 -2.13
CA LEU A 87 -19.08 22.45 -2.89
C LEU A 87 -18.21 21.40 -2.15
N PRO A 88 -17.21 20.77 -2.80
CA PRO A 88 -16.33 19.84 -2.11
C PRO A 88 -15.48 20.52 -1.03
N ASN A 89 -15.02 19.73 -0.06
CA ASN A 89 -14.18 20.21 1.03
C ASN A 89 -12.91 20.91 0.50
N PHE A 90 -12.70 22.16 0.92
CA PHE A 90 -11.54 22.96 0.51
C PHE A 90 -10.20 22.36 0.95
N GLU A 91 -10.14 21.75 2.14
CA GLU A 91 -8.92 21.10 2.62
C GLU A 91 -8.51 19.91 1.74
N LEU A 92 -9.49 19.24 1.12
CA LEU A 92 -9.22 18.19 0.14
C LEU A 92 -8.56 18.73 -1.12
N LEU A 93 -9.05 19.86 -1.66
CA LEU A 93 -8.42 20.51 -2.81
C LEU A 93 -6.99 21.00 -2.48
N ARG A 94 -6.79 21.55 -1.29
CA ARG A 94 -5.46 21.94 -0.80
C ARG A 94 -4.53 20.73 -0.67
N TRP A 95 -5.04 19.61 -0.16
CA TRP A 95 -4.29 18.35 -0.08
C TRP A 95 -3.87 17.88 -1.47
N LEU A 96 -4.77 17.87 -2.46
CA LEU A 96 -4.45 17.47 -3.84
C LEU A 96 -3.30 18.30 -4.43
N LYS A 97 -3.35 19.62 -4.21
CA LYS A 97 -2.29 20.54 -4.66
C LYS A 97 -0.97 20.27 -3.95
N LYS A 98 -1.00 20.08 -2.62
CA LYS A 98 0.20 19.78 -1.82
C LYS A 98 0.84 18.44 -2.20
N SER A 99 0.02 17.45 -2.55
CA SER A 99 0.46 16.15 -3.04
C SER A 99 0.96 16.17 -4.48
N GLY A 100 0.87 17.31 -5.18
CA GLY A 100 1.29 17.46 -6.57
C GLY A 100 0.36 16.81 -7.60
N LEU A 101 -0.82 16.36 -7.17
CA LEU A 101 -1.79 15.66 -8.04
C LEU A 101 -2.53 16.63 -8.96
N VAL A 102 -2.72 17.87 -8.52
CA VAL A 102 -3.28 18.95 -9.34
C VAL A 102 -2.34 20.14 -9.39
N GLN A 103 -2.34 20.84 -10.52
CA GLN A 103 -1.58 22.08 -10.67
C GLN A 103 -2.41 23.32 -10.35
N ALA A 104 -3.74 23.23 -10.40
CA ALA A 104 -4.61 24.35 -10.07
C ALA A 104 -4.49 24.82 -8.61
N ASP A 105 -4.66 26.12 -8.42
CA ASP A 105 -4.84 26.70 -7.08
C ASP A 105 -6.22 26.29 -6.52
N PRO A 106 -6.32 25.85 -5.24
CA PRO A 106 -7.58 25.41 -4.65
C PRO A 106 -8.72 26.44 -4.75
N GLU A 107 -8.41 27.73 -4.66
CA GLU A 107 -9.36 28.82 -4.75
C GLU A 107 -9.96 28.93 -6.16
N LYS A 108 -9.11 28.84 -7.19
CA LYS A 108 -9.55 28.83 -8.60
C LYS A 108 -10.36 27.57 -8.91
N ALA A 109 -9.92 26.42 -8.39
CA ALA A 109 -10.65 25.16 -8.54
C ALA A 109 -12.07 25.25 -7.95
N LEU A 110 -12.24 25.89 -6.78
CA LEU A 110 -13.59 26.13 -6.24
C LEU A 110 -14.42 27.05 -7.13
N VAL A 111 -13.84 28.09 -7.75
CA VAL A 111 -14.58 28.98 -8.67
C VAL A 111 -15.07 28.20 -9.88
N LEU A 112 -14.16 27.46 -10.52
CA LEU A 112 -14.47 26.58 -11.64
C LEU A 112 -15.58 25.58 -11.29
N LEU A 113 -15.50 24.93 -10.13
CA LEU A 113 -16.47 23.94 -9.70
C LEU A 113 -17.86 24.52 -9.43
N ASP A 114 -17.93 25.75 -8.94
CA ASP A 114 -19.20 26.45 -8.75
C ASP A 114 -19.86 26.75 -10.10
N GLU A 115 -19.12 27.28 -11.07
CA GLU A 115 -19.62 27.53 -12.42
C GLU A 115 -20.03 26.25 -13.16
N MET A 116 -19.24 25.19 -13.04
CA MET A 116 -19.59 23.86 -13.57
C MET A 116 -20.86 23.30 -12.93
N ARG A 117 -21.11 23.56 -11.65
CA ARG A 117 -22.34 23.17 -10.96
C ARG A 117 -23.56 23.90 -11.54
N GLU A 118 -23.45 25.20 -11.79
CA GLU A 118 -24.54 25.99 -12.36
C GLU A 118 -24.93 25.53 -13.78
N LEU A 119 -23.98 24.97 -14.54
CA LEU A 119 -24.30 24.36 -15.84
C LEU A 119 -25.06 23.04 -15.72
N SER A 120 -24.86 22.27 -14.63
CA SER A 120 -25.58 21.02 -14.34
C SER A 120 -25.65 20.08 -15.55
N SER A 121 -26.85 19.78 -16.07
CA SER A 121 -27.07 18.90 -17.23
C SER A 121 -26.53 19.43 -18.56
N LYS A 122 -26.21 20.73 -18.64
CA LYS A 122 -25.59 21.36 -19.82
C LYS A 122 -24.07 21.23 -19.82
N LEU A 123 -23.48 20.69 -18.76
CA LEU A 123 -22.03 20.51 -18.67
C LEU A 123 -21.60 19.29 -19.52
N ASP A 124 -21.16 19.56 -20.74
CA ASP A 124 -20.52 18.58 -21.61
C ASP A 124 -18.99 18.73 -21.64
N GLY A 125 -18.30 17.90 -22.43
CA GLY A 125 -16.85 17.98 -22.56
C GLY A 125 -16.35 19.31 -23.12
N SER A 126 -17.07 19.90 -24.08
CA SER A 126 -16.68 21.17 -24.73
C SER A 126 -16.81 22.34 -23.76
N ALA A 127 -17.96 22.43 -23.07
CA ALA A 127 -18.23 23.43 -22.04
C ALA A 127 -17.22 23.32 -20.89
N ALA A 128 -16.93 22.11 -20.41
CA ALA A 128 -15.96 21.91 -19.35
C ALA A 128 -14.54 22.33 -19.76
N ARG A 129 -14.11 22.00 -20.98
CA ARG A 129 -12.80 22.40 -21.51
C ARG A 129 -12.69 23.93 -21.66
N LYS A 130 -13.76 24.57 -22.13
CA LYS A 130 -13.85 26.03 -22.24
C LYS A 130 -13.69 26.70 -20.87
N LEU A 131 -14.45 26.24 -19.87
CA LEU A 131 -14.32 26.77 -18.50
C LEU A 131 -12.92 26.54 -17.92
N CYS A 132 -12.32 25.36 -18.09
CA CYS A 132 -10.95 25.11 -17.63
C CYS A 132 -9.96 26.12 -18.26
N LYS A 133 -10.10 26.40 -19.55
CA LYS A 133 -9.26 27.39 -20.26
C LYS A 133 -9.47 28.82 -19.71
N GLU A 134 -10.71 29.22 -19.45
CA GLU A 134 -11.05 30.53 -18.91
C GLU A 134 -10.45 30.75 -17.51
N HIS A 135 -10.43 29.70 -16.68
CA HIS A 135 -9.85 29.72 -15.33
C HIS A 135 -8.35 29.40 -15.28
N GLN A 136 -7.70 29.20 -16.45
CA GLN A 136 -6.28 28.81 -16.56
C GLN A 136 -5.94 27.53 -15.78
N ILE A 137 -6.86 26.58 -15.79
CA ILE A 137 -6.72 25.28 -15.14
C ILE A 137 -6.49 24.23 -16.23
N ASP A 138 -5.52 23.34 -16.03
CA ASP A 138 -5.35 22.20 -16.93
C ASP A 138 -6.58 21.30 -16.80
N HIS A 139 -7.27 21.05 -17.91
CA HIS A 139 -8.40 20.12 -17.96
C HIS A 139 -8.06 18.73 -17.40
N ARG A 140 -6.79 18.30 -17.38
CA ARG A 140 -6.36 17.04 -16.74
C ARG A 140 -6.67 17.01 -15.23
N ASP A 141 -6.65 18.16 -14.55
CA ASP A 141 -6.99 18.28 -13.12
C ASP A 141 -8.47 17.96 -12.86
N MET A 142 -9.34 17.99 -13.89
CA MET A 142 -10.76 17.68 -13.75
C MET A 142 -11.01 16.29 -13.17
N TYR A 143 -10.17 15.31 -13.48
CA TYR A 143 -10.28 13.97 -12.89
C TYR A 143 -10.21 14.03 -11.37
N PHE A 144 -9.21 14.72 -10.82
CA PHE A 144 -9.00 14.84 -9.38
C PHE A 144 -10.06 15.72 -8.71
N PHE A 145 -10.57 16.75 -9.38
CA PHE A 145 -11.70 17.51 -8.85
C PHE A 145 -12.98 16.68 -8.80
N ALA A 146 -13.23 15.88 -9.83
CA ALA A 146 -14.37 14.98 -9.85
C ALA A 146 -14.28 13.96 -8.70
N ARG A 147 -13.08 13.45 -8.42
CA ARG A 147 -12.79 12.59 -7.26
C ARG A 147 -12.98 13.30 -5.93
N ALA A 148 -12.53 14.55 -5.82
CA ALA A 148 -12.78 15.38 -4.64
C ALA A 148 -14.27 15.58 -4.39
N CYS A 149 -15.08 15.75 -5.45
CA CYS A 149 -16.54 15.84 -5.37
C CYS A 149 -17.20 14.52 -4.96
N LEU A 150 -16.67 13.38 -5.41
CA LEU A 150 -17.19 12.04 -5.11
C LEU A 150 -16.85 11.52 -3.72
N TYR A 151 -15.99 12.21 -2.97
CA TYR A 151 -15.60 11.81 -1.62
C TYR A 151 -16.83 11.55 -0.73
N HIS A 152 -16.81 10.42 0.00
CA HIS A 152 -18.01 9.86 0.63
C HIS A 152 -18.67 10.79 1.67
N SER A 153 -17.89 11.68 2.30
CA SER A 153 -18.41 12.64 3.29
C SER A 153 -19.09 13.86 2.66
N ASN A 154 -19.08 14.00 1.33
CA ASN A 154 -19.72 15.13 0.66
C ASN A 154 -21.23 14.93 0.50
N HIS A 155 -21.95 16.05 0.48
CA HIS A 155 -23.38 16.09 0.20
C HIS A 155 -23.73 15.46 -1.18
N GLU A 156 -24.91 14.84 -1.31
CA GLU A 156 -25.34 14.14 -2.53
C GLU A 156 -25.27 15.02 -3.79
N VAL A 157 -25.63 16.30 -3.68
CA VAL A 157 -25.54 17.28 -4.78
C VAL A 157 -24.10 17.43 -5.29
N VAL A 158 -23.11 17.46 -4.39
CA VAL A 158 -21.68 17.55 -4.76
C VAL A 158 -21.23 16.25 -5.40
N ARG A 159 -21.69 15.10 -4.89
CA ARG A 159 -21.40 13.79 -5.51
C ARG A 159 -22.00 13.67 -6.91
N LYS A 160 -23.20 14.22 -7.16
CA LYS A 160 -23.81 14.30 -8.50
C LYS A 160 -22.96 15.14 -9.45
N LEU A 161 -22.46 16.29 -9.00
CA LEU A 161 -21.50 17.10 -9.75
C LEU A 161 -20.24 16.29 -10.10
N GLY A 162 -19.69 15.55 -9.15
CA GLY A 162 -18.54 14.67 -9.39
C GLY A 162 -18.75 13.67 -10.52
N LYS A 163 -19.94 13.07 -10.63
CA LYS A 163 -20.29 12.17 -11.74
C LYS A 163 -20.33 12.90 -13.09
N THR A 164 -20.97 14.07 -13.13
CA THR A 164 -21.03 14.89 -14.36
C THR A 164 -19.63 15.33 -14.80
N LEU A 165 -18.77 15.71 -13.85
CA LEU A 165 -17.37 16.09 -14.12
C LEU A 165 -16.57 14.92 -14.70
N LEU A 166 -16.73 13.71 -14.17
CA LEU A 166 -16.07 12.53 -14.73
C LEU A 166 -16.53 12.25 -16.16
N LEU A 167 -17.83 12.35 -16.44
CA LEU A 167 -18.36 12.15 -17.80
C LEU A 167 -17.77 13.19 -18.77
N ALA A 168 -17.73 14.46 -18.35
CA ALA A 168 -17.13 15.54 -19.13
C ALA A 168 -15.60 15.34 -19.29
N ALA A 169 -14.90 14.87 -18.26
CA ALA A 169 -13.47 14.55 -18.32
C ALA A 169 -13.19 13.39 -19.28
N SER A 170 -13.99 12.33 -19.25
CA SER A 170 -13.89 11.23 -20.20
C SER A 170 -14.24 11.66 -21.63
N ALA A 171 -15.21 12.55 -21.83
CA ALA A 171 -15.52 13.12 -23.14
C ALA A 171 -14.36 13.95 -23.69
N ASN A 172 -13.57 14.55 -22.79
CA ASN A 172 -12.32 15.23 -23.09
C ASN A 172 -11.12 14.30 -23.29
N GLN A 173 -11.32 12.98 -23.32
CA GLN A 173 -10.27 11.98 -23.52
C GLN A 173 -9.22 11.99 -22.39
N ILE A 174 -9.66 12.19 -21.15
CA ILE A 174 -8.78 12.01 -19.99
C ILE A 174 -8.81 10.54 -19.58
N ASP A 175 -7.70 9.84 -19.82
CA ASP A 175 -7.56 8.38 -19.69
C ASP A 175 -8.03 7.87 -18.33
N ARG A 176 -7.55 8.48 -17.25
CA ARG A 176 -7.91 8.12 -15.86
C ARG A 176 -9.40 8.26 -15.59
N ALA A 177 -10.03 9.33 -16.10
CA ALA A 177 -11.47 9.52 -15.93
C ALA A 177 -12.26 8.44 -16.68
N THR A 178 -11.83 8.08 -17.88
CA THR A 178 -12.43 6.97 -18.65
C THR A 178 -12.29 5.63 -17.93
N LEU A 179 -11.08 5.28 -17.48
CA LEU A 179 -10.82 4.02 -16.78
C LEU A 179 -11.60 3.95 -15.46
N TYR A 180 -11.59 5.02 -14.68
CA TYR A 180 -12.31 5.09 -13.40
C TYR A 180 -13.83 4.92 -13.59
N LEU A 181 -14.44 5.66 -14.53
CA LEU A 181 -15.87 5.52 -14.83
C LEU A 181 -16.26 4.10 -15.21
N LEU A 182 -15.46 3.48 -16.09
CA LEU A 182 -15.75 2.13 -16.58
C LEU A 182 -15.50 1.06 -15.51
N ARG A 183 -14.49 1.23 -14.65
CA ARG A 183 -14.25 0.38 -13.47
C ARG A 183 -15.41 0.46 -12.48
N MET A 184 -15.88 1.66 -12.13
CA MET A 184 -17.06 1.84 -11.28
C MET A 184 -18.32 1.19 -11.85
N ALA A 185 -18.55 1.34 -13.16
CA ALA A 185 -19.70 0.74 -13.82
C ALA A 185 -19.60 -0.80 -13.86
N ASP A 186 -18.41 -1.34 -14.10
CA ASP A 186 -18.13 -2.78 -14.06
C ASP A 186 -18.29 -3.38 -12.65
N ARG A 187 -17.86 -2.66 -11.61
CA ARG A 187 -18.10 -3.04 -10.21
C ARG A 187 -19.60 -3.06 -9.91
N GLN A 188 -20.34 -2.04 -10.34
CA GLN A 188 -21.79 -2.02 -10.15
C GLN A 188 -22.49 -3.20 -10.84
N ASP A 189 -22.00 -3.62 -12.02
CA ASP A 189 -22.49 -4.82 -12.72
C ASP A 189 -22.19 -6.12 -11.94
N ARG A 190 -21.04 -6.19 -11.25
CA ARG A 190 -20.64 -7.34 -10.41
C ARG A 190 -21.40 -7.40 -9.09
N ASP A 191 -21.57 -6.26 -8.42
CA ASP A 191 -22.19 -6.16 -7.10
C ASP A 191 -23.74 -6.15 -7.19
N GLY A 192 -24.30 -5.76 -8.33
CA GLY A 192 -25.73 -5.61 -8.55
C GLY A 192 -26.44 -6.90 -8.99
N GLY A 193 -27.30 -7.46 -8.12
CA GLY A 193 -28.12 -8.64 -8.44
C GLY A 193 -29.17 -8.45 -9.55
N PHE A 194 -29.42 -7.21 -10.00
CA PHE A 194 -30.40 -6.92 -11.06
C PHE A 194 -29.74 -6.92 -12.44
N ARG A 195 -29.64 -8.12 -13.03
CA ARG A 195 -29.12 -8.39 -14.40
C ARG A 195 -29.76 -7.56 -15.53
N LEU A 196 -30.87 -6.87 -15.27
CA LEU A 196 -31.65 -6.15 -16.28
C LEU A 196 -31.04 -4.80 -16.70
N ARG A 197 -30.09 -4.24 -15.95
CA ARG A 197 -29.42 -2.98 -16.33
C ARG A 197 -27.92 -3.07 -16.08
N MET A 198 -27.19 -3.48 -17.11
CA MET A 198 -25.73 -3.43 -17.14
C MET A 198 -25.28 -1.96 -17.21
N ALA A 199 -24.88 -1.39 -16.08
CA ALA A 199 -24.35 -0.04 -15.93
C ALA A 199 -23.20 0.21 -16.91
N TYR A 200 -22.30 -0.74 -17.13
CA TYR A 200 -21.22 -0.57 -18.10
C TYR A 200 -21.72 -0.33 -19.53
N ASN A 201 -22.86 -0.93 -19.91
CA ASN A 201 -23.45 -0.81 -21.23
C ASN A 201 -24.42 0.37 -21.36
N SER A 202 -24.51 1.24 -20.34
CA SER A 202 -25.43 2.37 -20.38
C SER A 202 -25.12 3.32 -21.56
N PRO A 203 -26.13 3.98 -22.15
CA PRO A 203 -25.91 4.95 -23.23
C PRO A 203 -24.99 6.09 -22.84
N GLU A 204 -25.02 6.52 -21.58
CA GLU A 204 -24.20 7.62 -21.04
C GLU A 204 -22.70 7.32 -21.10
N LEU A 205 -22.33 6.03 -20.97
CA LEU A 205 -20.93 5.58 -21.04
C LEU A 205 -20.46 5.26 -22.46
N ALA A 206 -21.26 5.48 -23.50
CA ALA A 206 -20.88 5.18 -24.88
C ALA A 206 -19.64 5.97 -25.34
N VAL A 207 -19.46 7.20 -24.86
CA VAL A 207 -18.25 8.01 -25.15
C VAL A 207 -17.03 7.41 -24.45
N ALA A 208 -17.15 7.01 -23.18
CA ALA A 208 -16.09 6.38 -22.41
C ALA A 208 -15.65 5.05 -23.04
N ARG A 209 -16.60 4.19 -23.46
CA ARG A 209 -16.28 2.92 -24.15
C ARG A 209 -15.55 3.14 -25.48
N ARG A 210 -15.94 4.13 -26.27
CA ARG A 210 -15.21 4.50 -27.51
C ARG A 210 -13.82 5.05 -27.21
N HIS A 211 -13.64 5.75 -26.10
CA HIS A 211 -12.32 6.21 -25.68
C HIS A 211 -11.45 5.03 -25.21
N LEU A 212 -12.00 4.12 -24.41
CA LEU A 212 -11.31 2.88 -24.00
C LEU A 212 -10.81 2.09 -25.21
N GLN A 213 -11.62 1.93 -26.26
CA GLN A 213 -11.16 1.23 -27.47
C GLN A 213 -9.95 1.92 -28.10
N ARG A 214 -9.95 3.26 -28.19
CA ARG A 214 -8.80 4.03 -28.69
C ARG A 214 -7.57 3.86 -27.81
N LEU A 215 -7.73 3.80 -26.49
CA LEU A 215 -6.64 3.52 -25.55
C LEU A 215 -6.06 2.12 -25.76
N VAL A 216 -6.91 1.12 -25.99
CA VAL A 216 -6.47 -0.25 -26.32
C VAL A 216 -5.72 -0.27 -27.65
N ASP A 217 -6.24 0.41 -28.68
CA ASP A 217 -5.61 0.50 -30.00
C ASP A 217 -4.25 1.23 -29.94
N SER A 218 -4.12 2.24 -29.07
CA SER A 218 -2.87 2.95 -28.79
C SER A 218 -1.95 2.22 -27.80
N ARG A 219 -2.26 0.96 -27.46
CA ARG A 219 -1.51 0.11 -26.52
C ARG A 219 -1.31 0.72 -25.13
N HIS A 220 -2.31 1.44 -24.62
CA HIS A 220 -2.31 1.94 -23.24
C HIS A 220 -2.48 0.76 -22.27
N LEU A 221 -1.45 0.49 -21.47
CA LEU A 221 -1.34 -0.72 -20.66
C LEU A 221 -2.55 -0.98 -19.75
N GLU A 222 -2.94 -0.01 -18.93
CA GLU A 222 -4.09 -0.19 -18.02
C GLU A 222 -5.42 -0.44 -18.75
N ALA A 223 -5.61 0.17 -19.92
CA ALA A 223 -6.80 -0.01 -20.73
C ALA A 223 -6.86 -1.41 -21.32
N MET A 224 -5.71 -1.93 -21.78
CA MET A 224 -5.58 -3.30 -22.26
C MET A 224 -5.87 -4.31 -21.16
N VAL A 225 -5.29 -4.14 -19.96
CA VAL A 225 -5.58 -5.00 -18.80
C VAL A 225 -7.06 -4.97 -18.44
N PHE A 226 -7.64 -3.78 -18.33
CA PHE A 226 -9.06 -3.63 -18.00
C PHE A 226 -9.96 -4.32 -19.06
N ARG A 227 -9.65 -4.12 -20.35
CA ARG A 227 -10.38 -4.76 -21.45
C ARG A 227 -10.25 -6.28 -21.41
N ALA A 228 -9.04 -6.80 -21.19
CA ALA A 228 -8.78 -8.22 -21.08
C ALA A 228 -9.53 -8.85 -19.88
N LYS A 229 -9.55 -8.15 -18.73
CA LYS A 229 -10.29 -8.60 -17.53
C LYS A 229 -11.76 -8.79 -17.82
N ARG A 230 -12.36 -7.81 -18.49
CA ARG A 230 -13.76 -7.90 -18.89
C ARG A 230 -14.00 -9.02 -19.91
N MET A 231 -13.15 -9.15 -20.93
CA MET A 231 -13.26 -10.24 -21.92
C MET A 231 -13.16 -11.62 -21.27
N ALA A 232 -12.25 -11.81 -20.31
CA ALA A 232 -12.12 -13.06 -19.58
C ALA A 232 -13.38 -13.37 -18.74
N ALA A 233 -13.97 -12.36 -18.09
CA ALA A 233 -15.23 -12.50 -17.36
C ALA A 233 -16.42 -12.83 -18.28
N GLU A 234 -16.39 -12.37 -19.54
CA GLU A 234 -17.38 -12.67 -20.59
C GLU A 234 -17.14 -14.06 -21.25
N GLY A 235 -16.13 -14.82 -20.81
CA GLY A 235 -15.78 -16.14 -21.38
C GLY A 235 -14.88 -16.09 -22.62
N ASN A 236 -14.49 -14.90 -23.08
CA ASN A 236 -13.60 -14.68 -24.23
C ASN A 236 -12.11 -14.79 -23.84
N THR A 237 -11.75 -15.83 -23.08
CA THR A 237 -10.42 -15.99 -22.47
C THR A 237 -9.27 -15.94 -23.47
N GLN A 238 -9.42 -16.54 -24.66
CA GLN A 238 -8.37 -16.53 -25.69
C GLN A 238 -8.12 -15.14 -26.27
N GLN A 239 -9.14 -14.29 -26.38
CA GLN A 239 -8.96 -12.90 -26.82
C GLN A 239 -8.30 -12.08 -25.71
N ALA A 240 -8.68 -12.30 -24.45
CA ALA A 240 -8.05 -11.66 -23.30
C ALA A 240 -6.54 -11.96 -23.22
N ILE A 241 -6.16 -13.23 -23.41
CA ILE A 241 -4.75 -13.65 -23.46
C ILE A 241 -4.00 -12.90 -24.56
N ARG A 242 -4.52 -12.87 -25.80
CA ARG A 242 -3.87 -12.14 -26.90
C ARG A 242 -3.67 -10.65 -26.62
N ILE A 243 -4.65 -9.99 -25.99
CA ILE A 243 -4.51 -8.59 -25.59
C ILE A 243 -3.39 -8.44 -24.56
N LEU A 244 -3.33 -9.34 -23.57
CA LEU A 244 -2.31 -9.28 -22.52
C LEU A 244 -0.92 -9.62 -23.03
N GLU A 245 -0.76 -10.56 -23.96
CA GLU A 245 0.51 -10.86 -24.65
C GLU A 245 1.05 -9.57 -25.30
N VAL A 246 0.23 -8.89 -26.10
CA VAL A 246 0.60 -7.60 -26.72
C VAL A 246 0.94 -6.55 -25.66
N ALA A 247 0.22 -6.51 -24.54
CA ALA A 247 0.46 -5.57 -23.46
C ALA A 247 1.81 -5.83 -22.75
N THR A 248 2.21 -7.10 -22.60
CA THR A 248 3.52 -7.48 -22.02
C THR A 248 4.70 -7.26 -22.96
N GLU A 249 4.45 -7.22 -24.28
CA GLU A 249 5.46 -6.95 -25.31
C GLU A 249 5.67 -5.45 -25.57
N SER A 250 4.67 -4.62 -25.32
CA SER A 250 4.80 -3.18 -25.55
C SER A 250 5.83 -2.56 -24.60
N GLN A 251 6.97 -2.11 -25.17
CA GLN A 251 8.04 -1.36 -24.49
C GLN A 251 7.57 -0.07 -23.79
N GLY A 252 6.32 0.37 -24.00
CA GLY A 252 5.65 1.39 -23.19
C GLY A 252 5.48 1.02 -21.71
N ALA A 253 5.90 -0.19 -21.31
CA ALA A 253 6.08 -0.62 -19.93
C ALA A 253 7.29 0.03 -19.22
N GLU A 254 7.94 1.06 -19.78
CA GLU A 254 8.59 2.09 -18.95
C GLU A 254 7.51 2.79 -18.11
N TYR A 255 7.02 2.06 -17.12
CA TYR A 255 6.11 2.49 -16.09
C TYR A 255 6.67 3.80 -15.53
N GLN A 256 5.89 4.88 -15.59
CA GLN A 256 6.33 6.19 -15.11
C GLN A 256 6.54 6.14 -13.58
N ASP A 257 7.76 5.75 -13.21
CA ASP A 257 8.25 5.36 -11.88
C ASP A 257 8.02 6.42 -10.79
N HIS A 258 7.81 7.69 -11.17
CA HIS A 258 7.60 8.79 -10.23
C HIS A 258 6.15 9.24 -10.08
N GLU A 259 5.32 9.05 -11.10
CA GLU A 259 3.88 9.35 -10.99
C GLU A 259 3.16 8.20 -10.28
N ALA A 260 3.57 6.95 -10.51
CA ALA A 260 2.96 5.75 -9.93
C ALA A 260 2.82 5.80 -8.40
N MET A 261 3.88 6.17 -7.65
CA MET A 261 3.78 6.24 -6.19
C MET A 261 2.78 7.30 -5.71
N HIS A 262 2.79 8.50 -6.28
CA HIS A 262 1.81 9.54 -5.91
C HIS A 262 0.38 9.14 -6.29
N HIS A 263 0.21 8.35 -7.36
CA HIS A 263 -1.09 7.78 -7.74
C HIS A 263 -1.58 6.72 -6.77
N GLU A 264 -0.71 5.81 -6.34
CA GLU A 264 -1.04 4.80 -5.33
C GLU A 264 -1.49 5.45 -4.02
N TYR A 265 -0.77 6.48 -3.56
CA TYR A 265 -1.17 7.30 -2.41
C TYR A 265 -2.49 8.05 -2.61
N SER A 266 -2.80 8.48 -3.85
CA SER A 266 -4.07 9.14 -4.15
C SER A 266 -5.25 8.17 -4.10
N GLY A 267 -5.07 6.93 -4.55
CA GLY A 267 -6.04 5.86 -4.41
C GLY A 267 -6.41 5.63 -2.95
N HIS A 268 -5.42 5.61 -2.06
CA HIS A 268 -5.64 5.47 -0.60
C HIS A 268 -6.46 6.61 -0.01
N PHE A 269 -6.12 7.87 -0.33
CA PHE A 269 -6.85 9.01 0.21
C PHE A 269 -8.32 9.02 -0.25
N PHE A 270 -8.55 8.68 -1.52
CA PHE A 270 -9.90 8.62 -2.08
C PHE A 270 -10.64 7.32 -1.78
N LYS A 271 -10.02 6.37 -1.07
CA LYS A 271 -10.52 5.00 -0.87
C LYS A 271 -10.89 4.31 -2.19
N ASP A 272 -10.20 4.64 -3.28
CA ASP A 272 -10.39 3.96 -4.56
C ASP A 272 -9.46 2.76 -4.65
N ILE A 273 -9.94 1.71 -4.01
CA ILE A 273 -9.21 0.47 -3.90
C ILE A 273 -9.10 -0.21 -5.27
N GLU A 274 -10.01 0.01 -6.23
CA GLU A 274 -9.90 -0.62 -7.56
C GLU A 274 -8.74 -0.04 -8.39
N GLU A 275 -8.49 1.27 -8.31
CA GLU A 275 -7.30 1.87 -8.92
C GLU A 275 -6.01 1.33 -8.26
N SER A 276 -5.98 1.22 -6.93
CA SER A 276 -4.87 0.57 -6.21
C SER A 276 -4.75 -0.94 -6.47
N ARG A 277 -5.82 -1.58 -6.96
CA ARG A 277 -5.87 -3.00 -7.26
C ARG A 277 -5.58 -3.32 -8.72
N SER A 278 -5.17 -2.34 -9.54
CA SER A 278 -4.85 -2.59 -10.94
C SER A 278 -3.91 -3.80 -11.04
N GLU A 279 -4.42 -4.89 -11.62
CA GLU A 279 -3.60 -6.08 -11.85
C GLU A 279 -2.55 -5.74 -12.90
N SER A 280 -1.32 -6.21 -12.69
CA SER A 280 -0.33 -6.10 -13.75
C SER A 280 -0.72 -7.00 -14.92
N PRO A 281 -0.33 -6.65 -16.16
CA PRO A 281 -0.60 -7.50 -17.32
C PRO A 281 0.04 -8.89 -17.17
N TRP A 282 1.23 -8.99 -16.55
CA TRP A 282 1.93 -10.25 -16.33
C TRP A 282 1.20 -11.17 -15.35
N THR A 283 0.80 -10.64 -14.19
CA THR A 283 0.06 -11.41 -13.18
C THR A 283 -1.27 -11.90 -13.74
N MET A 284 -1.98 -11.04 -14.47
CA MET A 284 -3.25 -11.42 -15.08
C MET A 284 -3.05 -12.48 -16.17
N LEU A 285 -2.07 -12.31 -17.06
CA LEU A 285 -1.74 -13.26 -18.12
C LEU A 285 -1.37 -14.63 -17.55
N ALA A 286 -0.50 -14.66 -16.54
CA ALA A 286 -0.09 -15.88 -15.87
C ALA A 286 -1.28 -16.60 -15.22
N THR A 287 -2.19 -15.85 -14.59
CA THR A 287 -3.42 -16.40 -14.01
C THR A 287 -4.32 -17.03 -15.07
N LEU A 288 -4.46 -16.41 -16.25
CA LEU A 288 -5.25 -16.98 -17.34
C LEU A 288 -4.61 -18.25 -17.92
N TYR A 289 -3.30 -18.28 -18.13
CA TYR A 289 -2.60 -19.50 -18.59
C TYR A 289 -2.71 -20.64 -17.57
N SER A 290 -2.57 -20.34 -16.27
CA SER A 290 -2.72 -21.32 -15.19
C SER A 290 -4.13 -21.93 -15.21
N LYS A 291 -5.18 -21.12 -15.37
CA LYS A 291 -6.57 -21.60 -15.52
C LYS A 291 -6.80 -22.49 -16.75
N GLN A 292 -5.97 -22.36 -17.78
CA GLN A 292 -6.00 -23.23 -18.97
C GLN A 292 -5.13 -24.49 -18.83
N GLY A 293 -4.44 -24.67 -17.70
CA GLY A 293 -3.48 -25.76 -17.48
C GLY A 293 -2.14 -25.56 -18.20
N ASN A 294 -1.88 -24.37 -18.78
CA ASN A 294 -0.61 -24.04 -19.41
C ASN A 294 0.37 -23.46 -18.37
N PHE A 295 0.85 -24.31 -17.46
CA PHE A 295 1.72 -23.89 -16.36
C PHE A 295 3.07 -23.33 -16.84
N ALA A 296 3.63 -23.84 -17.94
CA ALA A 296 4.89 -23.33 -18.50
C ALA A 296 4.76 -21.86 -18.97
N ALA A 297 3.66 -21.52 -19.68
CA ALA A 297 3.43 -20.13 -20.09
C ALA A 297 3.09 -19.23 -18.89
N ALA A 298 2.38 -19.75 -17.88
CA ALA A 298 2.13 -19.02 -16.65
C ALA A 298 3.42 -18.72 -15.87
N GLU A 299 4.33 -19.70 -15.75
CA GLU A 299 5.64 -19.54 -15.10
C GLU A 299 6.48 -18.48 -15.80
N HIS A 300 6.53 -18.52 -17.13
CA HIS A 300 7.23 -17.51 -17.92
C HIS A 300 6.63 -16.10 -17.72
N ALA A 301 5.30 -15.97 -17.75
CA ALA A 301 4.64 -14.68 -17.54
C ALA A 301 4.88 -14.13 -16.13
N PHE A 302 4.82 -14.95 -15.08
CA PHE A 302 5.18 -14.52 -13.73
C PHE A 302 6.64 -14.10 -13.63
N SER A 303 7.56 -14.87 -14.23
CA SER A 303 9.00 -14.57 -14.23
C SER A 303 9.29 -13.21 -14.86
N LEU A 304 8.62 -12.89 -15.98
CA LEU A 304 8.72 -11.56 -16.58
C LEU A 304 8.25 -10.44 -15.66
N GLY A 305 7.15 -10.62 -14.94
CA GLY A 305 6.64 -9.63 -13.99
C GLY A 305 7.59 -9.41 -12.80
N MET A 306 8.18 -10.49 -12.28
CA MET A 306 9.15 -10.43 -11.18
C MET A 306 10.46 -9.77 -11.61
N GLU A 307 11.05 -10.19 -12.73
CA GLU A 307 12.38 -9.74 -13.15
C GLU A 307 12.40 -8.32 -13.71
N LYS A 308 11.35 -7.91 -14.45
CA LYS A 308 11.35 -6.62 -15.12
C LYS A 308 10.73 -5.50 -14.29
N HIS A 309 9.78 -5.82 -13.41
CA HIS A 309 8.93 -4.81 -12.76
C HIS A 309 8.85 -4.96 -11.24
N ASP A 310 9.53 -5.96 -10.64
CA ASP A 310 9.46 -6.25 -9.21
C ASP A 310 8.01 -6.34 -8.70
N ASP A 311 7.10 -6.88 -9.52
CA ASP A 311 5.66 -6.87 -9.23
C ASP A 311 5.35 -7.76 -8.00
N PRO A 312 4.88 -7.20 -6.87
CA PRO A 312 4.56 -7.96 -5.66
C PRO A 312 3.52 -9.06 -5.91
N ARG A 313 2.59 -8.85 -6.85
CA ARG A 313 1.57 -9.86 -7.18
C ARG A 313 2.12 -10.96 -8.07
N ALA A 314 3.13 -10.67 -8.89
CA ALA A 314 3.79 -11.71 -9.68
C ALA A 314 4.55 -12.66 -8.76
N PHE A 315 5.29 -12.15 -7.77
CA PHE A 315 5.93 -12.96 -6.73
C PHE A 315 4.93 -13.82 -5.96
N GLN A 316 3.84 -13.20 -5.49
CA GLN A 316 2.82 -13.93 -4.74
C GLN A 316 2.12 -15.00 -5.58
N GLY A 317 1.75 -14.67 -6.83
CA GLY A 317 1.11 -15.60 -7.75
C GLY A 317 2.02 -16.76 -8.13
N PHE A 318 3.30 -16.49 -8.38
CA PHE A 318 4.32 -17.51 -8.60
C PHE A 318 4.43 -18.45 -7.40
N ALA A 319 4.59 -17.90 -6.19
CA ALA A 319 4.65 -18.70 -4.97
C ALA A 319 3.39 -19.56 -4.79
N ALA A 320 2.20 -18.99 -5.00
CA ALA A 320 0.94 -19.68 -4.78
C ALA A 320 0.65 -20.80 -5.79
N ILE A 321 1.12 -20.68 -7.04
CA ILE A 321 0.76 -21.60 -8.13
C ILE A 321 1.90 -22.57 -8.48
N MET A 322 3.16 -22.10 -8.43
CA MET A 322 4.32 -22.83 -8.94
C MET A 322 5.14 -23.52 -7.86
N THR A 323 4.80 -23.32 -6.58
CA THR A 323 5.58 -23.86 -5.47
C THR A 323 4.68 -24.53 -4.45
N ASP A 324 5.18 -25.59 -3.80
CA ASP A 324 4.47 -26.19 -2.69
C ASP A 324 4.36 -25.18 -1.54
N LYS A 325 3.16 -25.06 -0.97
CA LYS A 325 2.92 -24.19 0.19
C LYS A 325 3.91 -24.54 1.31
N PHE A 326 4.54 -23.52 1.87
CA PHE A 326 5.58 -23.63 2.90
C PHE A 326 6.89 -24.32 2.46
N SER A 327 7.13 -24.49 1.16
CA SER A 327 8.47 -24.82 0.68
C SER A 327 9.45 -23.64 0.90
N PRO A 328 10.77 -23.87 0.92
CA PRO A 328 11.75 -22.77 1.02
C PRO A 328 11.56 -21.71 -0.07
N LEU A 329 11.25 -22.15 -1.30
CA LEU A 329 11.02 -21.25 -2.43
C LEU A 329 9.73 -20.44 -2.26
N TRP A 330 8.67 -21.05 -1.71
CA TRP A 330 7.44 -20.35 -1.34
C TRP A 330 7.73 -19.24 -0.32
N VAL A 331 8.51 -19.53 0.73
CA VAL A 331 8.87 -18.54 1.77
C VAL A 331 9.69 -17.39 1.17
N GLU A 332 10.65 -17.70 0.31
CA GLU A 332 11.47 -16.69 -0.37
C GLU A 332 10.60 -15.73 -1.19
N TYR A 333 9.75 -16.25 -2.07
CA TYR A 333 8.93 -15.42 -2.94
C TYR A 333 7.81 -14.68 -2.20
N MET A 334 7.19 -15.30 -1.19
CA MET A 334 6.23 -14.59 -0.35
C MET A 334 6.90 -13.46 0.43
N THR A 335 8.14 -13.65 0.90
CA THR A 335 8.90 -12.58 1.58
C THR A 335 9.19 -11.43 0.64
N LYS A 336 9.61 -11.71 -0.61
CA LYS A 336 9.78 -10.68 -1.65
C LYS A 336 8.46 -9.96 -1.95
N ALA A 337 7.38 -10.69 -2.18
CA ALA A 337 6.05 -10.12 -2.41
C ALA A 337 5.60 -9.19 -1.27
N ALA A 338 5.79 -9.61 -0.02
CA ALA A 338 5.43 -8.84 1.16
C ALA A 338 6.30 -7.59 1.31
N ALA A 339 7.61 -7.70 1.07
CA ALA A 339 8.54 -6.58 1.08
C ALA A 339 8.24 -5.54 0.00
N SER A 340 7.72 -5.99 -1.16
CA SER A 340 7.24 -5.12 -2.25
C SER A 340 5.79 -4.65 -2.08
N GLY A 341 5.18 -4.87 -0.89
CA GLY A 341 3.89 -4.26 -0.51
C GLY A 341 2.66 -5.17 -0.59
N SER A 342 2.80 -6.48 -0.91
CA SER A 342 1.67 -7.41 -0.86
C SER A 342 1.27 -7.76 0.58
N TRP A 343 0.21 -7.12 1.07
CA TRP A 343 -0.34 -7.40 2.40
C TRP A 343 -0.88 -8.84 2.52
N THR A 344 -1.39 -9.43 1.43
CA THR A 344 -1.83 -10.82 1.42
C THR A 344 -0.67 -11.80 1.54
N ALA A 345 0.48 -11.49 0.94
CA ALA A 345 1.69 -12.29 1.13
C ALA A 345 2.20 -12.16 2.58
N ALA A 346 2.18 -10.95 3.15
CA ALA A 346 2.50 -10.74 4.56
C ALA A 346 1.57 -11.55 5.48
N LYS A 347 0.25 -11.54 5.21
CA LYS A 347 -0.71 -12.37 5.95
C LYS A 347 -0.36 -13.86 5.86
N SER A 348 -0.05 -14.36 4.66
CA SER A 348 0.33 -15.76 4.47
C SER A 348 1.63 -16.13 5.18
N LEU A 349 2.60 -15.21 5.27
CA LEU A 349 3.80 -15.42 6.09
C LEU A 349 3.47 -15.45 7.58
N GLY A 350 2.58 -14.57 8.05
CA GLY A 350 2.03 -14.64 9.41
C GLY A 350 1.46 -16.03 9.71
N GLU A 351 0.62 -16.54 8.81
CA GLU A 351 0.03 -17.89 8.91
C GLU A 351 1.08 -19.01 8.91
N PHE A 352 2.15 -18.88 8.11
CA PHE A 352 3.27 -19.82 8.09
C PHE A 352 3.99 -19.88 9.44
N TYR A 353 4.34 -18.72 10.00
CA TYR A 353 5.07 -18.67 11.27
C TYR A 353 4.19 -19.07 12.47
N SER A 354 2.87 -18.90 12.40
CA SER A 354 1.93 -19.34 13.45
C SER A 354 1.38 -20.76 13.28
N ALA A 355 1.66 -21.46 12.17
CA ALA A 355 1.12 -22.80 11.93
C ALA A 355 1.70 -23.84 12.92
N PRO A 356 0.99 -24.93 13.24
CA PRO A 356 1.58 -26.06 13.98
C PRO A 356 2.81 -26.65 13.26
N LEU A 357 3.83 -27.09 13.99
CA LEU A 357 5.08 -27.62 13.42
C LEU A 357 4.83 -28.85 12.51
N GLU A 358 3.77 -29.60 12.76
CA GLU A 358 3.35 -30.76 11.99
C GLU A 358 2.90 -30.39 10.57
N GLN A 359 2.41 -29.15 10.38
CA GLN A 359 2.01 -28.62 9.08
C GLN A 359 3.20 -28.03 8.30
N ILE A 360 4.36 -27.86 8.94
CA ILE A 360 5.57 -27.36 8.30
C ILE A 360 6.30 -28.53 7.61
N PRO A 361 6.68 -28.38 6.33
CA PRO A 361 7.48 -29.38 5.61
C PRO A 361 8.78 -29.70 6.34
N GLU A 362 9.22 -30.96 6.30
CA GLU A 362 10.41 -31.46 7.00
C GLU A 362 11.64 -30.57 6.83
N LYS A 363 11.84 -30.06 5.60
CA LYS A 363 12.97 -29.22 5.21
C LYS A 363 13.07 -27.91 6.02
N LEU A 364 11.95 -27.37 6.50
CA LEU A 364 11.90 -26.14 7.31
C LEU A 364 11.55 -26.40 8.78
N ARG A 365 11.04 -27.59 9.11
CA ARG A 365 10.54 -27.89 10.46
C ARG A 365 11.62 -27.74 11.52
N HIS A 366 12.85 -28.20 11.25
CA HIS A 366 13.94 -28.06 12.21
C HIS A 366 14.26 -26.59 12.53
N GLU A 367 14.27 -25.72 11.52
CA GLU A 367 14.50 -24.29 11.71
C GLU A 367 13.36 -23.64 12.50
N MET A 368 12.10 -23.95 12.17
CA MET A 368 10.95 -23.43 12.92
C MET A 368 10.94 -23.91 14.37
N TRP A 369 11.32 -25.17 14.62
CA TRP A 369 11.47 -25.71 15.97
C TRP A 369 12.58 -24.99 16.75
N GLN A 370 13.72 -24.68 16.12
CA GLN A 370 14.79 -23.89 16.74
C GLN A 370 14.31 -22.49 17.16
N LEU A 371 13.56 -21.81 16.28
CA LEU A 371 12.96 -20.51 16.58
C LEU A 371 11.96 -20.57 17.74
N GLU A 372 11.22 -21.67 17.87
CA GLU A 372 10.21 -21.86 18.92
C GLU A 372 10.82 -22.20 20.29
N THR A 373 11.93 -22.95 20.32
CA THR A 373 12.46 -23.56 21.55
C THR A 373 13.77 -22.97 22.06
N HIS A 374 14.62 -22.41 21.19
CA HIS A 374 16.00 -22.03 21.55
C HIS A 374 16.29 -20.53 21.47
N GLY A 375 15.40 -19.72 20.88
CA GLY A 375 15.64 -18.30 20.79
C GLY A 375 15.22 -17.53 22.04
N ALA A 376 15.85 -16.38 22.25
CA ALA A 376 15.50 -15.48 23.33
C ALA A 376 14.07 -14.93 23.12
N ALA A 377 13.31 -14.84 24.20
CA ALA A 377 12.01 -14.19 24.17
C ALA A 377 12.14 -12.74 23.65
N VAL A 378 11.15 -12.31 22.89
CA VAL A 378 11.05 -11.00 22.27
C VAL A 378 9.89 -10.27 22.94
N GLU A 379 10.17 -9.12 23.55
CA GLU A 379 9.13 -8.24 24.08
C GLU A 379 8.36 -7.60 22.93
N TRP A 380 7.04 -7.81 22.89
CA TRP A 380 6.15 -7.21 21.91
C TRP A 380 5.09 -6.35 22.59
N TRP A 381 5.07 -5.06 22.26
CA TRP A 381 4.25 -4.04 22.91
C TRP A 381 3.02 -3.70 22.08
N TYR A 382 1.85 -3.63 22.72
CA TYR A 382 0.59 -3.39 22.02
C TYR A 382 -0.45 -2.64 22.85
N TYR A 383 -1.34 -1.94 22.14
CA TYR A 383 -2.54 -1.37 22.71
C TYR A 383 -3.70 -2.34 22.53
N CYS A 384 -4.48 -2.54 23.61
CA CYS A 384 -5.80 -3.15 23.48
C CYS A 384 -6.86 -2.05 23.36
N LEU A 385 -7.40 -1.83 22.16
CA LEU A 385 -8.45 -0.83 21.99
C LEU A 385 -9.80 -1.34 22.50
N SER A 386 -10.50 -0.49 23.25
CA SER A 386 -11.89 -0.73 23.64
C SER A 386 -12.85 -0.56 22.47
N ASN A 387 -14.05 -1.13 22.57
CA ASN A 387 -15.10 -0.93 21.55
C ASN A 387 -15.48 0.56 21.39
N GLU A 388 -15.35 1.37 22.45
CA GLU A 388 -15.59 2.81 22.37
C GLU A 388 -14.52 3.52 21.54
N GLU A 389 -13.24 3.21 21.77
CA GLU A 389 -12.13 3.73 20.97
C GLU A 389 -12.21 3.29 19.51
N LEU A 390 -12.54 2.02 19.25
CA LEU A 390 -12.79 1.53 17.90
C LEU A 390 -13.93 2.28 17.23
N LYS A 391 -15.01 2.58 17.96
CA LYS A 391 -16.13 3.39 17.44
C LYS A 391 -15.68 4.81 17.08
N TYR A 392 -14.84 5.45 17.88
CA TYR A 392 -14.26 6.77 17.55
C TYR A 392 -13.41 6.74 16.28
N LEU A 393 -12.79 5.60 15.98
CA LEU A 393 -11.95 5.38 14.81
C LEU A 393 -12.73 4.88 13.58
N ASP A 394 -14.05 4.76 13.68
CA ASP A 394 -14.91 4.13 12.65
C ASP A 394 -14.45 2.70 12.31
N LYS A 395 -14.04 1.95 13.34
CA LYS A 395 -13.57 0.56 13.25
C LYS A 395 -14.62 -0.42 13.80
N PRO A 396 -14.75 -1.61 13.19
CA PRO A 396 -15.68 -2.62 13.68
C PRO A 396 -15.28 -3.10 15.09
N PRO A 397 -16.26 -3.41 15.96
CA PRO A 397 -15.98 -3.99 17.27
C PRO A 397 -15.27 -5.35 17.11
N GLY A 398 -14.18 -5.57 17.86
CA GLY A 398 -13.41 -6.83 17.82
C GLY A 398 -11.94 -6.69 17.38
N THR A 399 -11.55 -5.58 16.76
CA THR A 399 -10.14 -5.27 16.43
C THR A 399 -9.39 -4.87 17.71
N LYS A 400 -8.81 -5.85 18.41
CA LYS A 400 -8.28 -5.60 19.75
C LYS A 400 -6.85 -5.08 19.77
N LEU A 401 -5.98 -5.45 18.84
CA LEU A 401 -4.54 -5.25 19.02
C LEU A 401 -3.93 -4.33 17.97
N ILE A 402 -3.22 -3.30 18.44
CA ILE A 402 -2.38 -2.44 17.58
C ILE A 402 -0.99 -2.36 18.19
N ARG A 403 0.05 -2.58 17.39
CA ARG A 403 1.44 -2.44 17.86
C ARG A 403 1.70 -1.04 18.41
N ALA A 404 2.30 -0.99 19.60
CA ALA A 404 2.47 0.26 20.33
C ALA A 404 3.36 1.28 19.61
N ASP A 405 4.36 0.79 18.88
CA ASP A 405 5.28 1.61 18.10
C ASP A 405 4.60 2.46 17.01
N HIS A 406 3.38 2.10 16.62
CA HIS A 406 2.64 2.78 15.56
C HIS A 406 1.63 3.82 16.08
N TRP A 407 1.12 3.67 17.30
CA TRP A 407 0.09 4.54 17.87
C TRP A 407 0.64 5.83 18.52
N ARG A 408 1.88 6.20 18.15
CA ARG A 408 2.67 7.27 18.79
C ARG A 408 2.14 8.72 18.70
N PRO A 409 1.22 9.14 17.81
CA PRO A 409 0.86 10.57 17.71
C PRO A 409 -0.40 11.01 18.48
N TYR A 410 -1.18 10.12 19.08
CA TYR A 410 -2.33 10.51 19.90
C TYR A 410 -1.97 10.37 21.38
N LYS A 411 -1.94 11.49 22.12
CA LYS A 411 -1.58 11.49 23.55
C LYS A 411 -2.66 12.14 24.40
N ASP A 412 -3.25 11.32 25.27
CA ASP A 412 -3.45 11.66 26.67
C ASP A 412 -3.22 10.38 27.53
N PRO A 413 -2.09 10.30 28.27
CA PRO A 413 -1.79 9.18 29.17
C PRO A 413 -2.87 8.88 30.21
N ALA A 414 -3.77 9.84 30.49
CA ALA A 414 -4.87 9.69 31.43
C ALA A 414 -6.11 9.01 30.82
N THR A 415 -6.26 9.03 29.50
CA THR A 415 -7.40 8.41 28.79
C THR A 415 -7.01 7.20 27.93
N ASP A 416 -5.72 6.90 27.82
CA ASP A 416 -5.20 5.86 26.93
C ASP A 416 -5.67 4.44 27.30
N SER A 417 -6.07 3.71 26.26
CA SER A 417 -6.15 2.25 26.26
C SER A 417 -4.92 1.64 26.94
N ALA A 418 -5.13 0.57 27.70
CA ALA A 418 -4.05 -0.06 28.42
C ALA A 418 -2.96 -0.54 27.43
N LEU A 419 -1.74 0.00 27.58
CA LEU A 419 -0.54 -0.53 26.95
C LEU A 419 -0.16 -1.84 27.64
N PHE A 420 -0.03 -2.90 26.84
CA PHE A 420 0.34 -4.23 27.26
C PHE A 420 1.65 -4.66 26.61
N MET A 421 2.26 -5.70 27.19
CA MET A 421 3.46 -6.33 26.69
C MET A 421 3.27 -7.84 26.76
N ALA A 422 3.61 -8.55 25.69
CA ALA A 422 3.71 -10.00 25.65
C ALA A 422 5.16 -10.40 25.36
N GLU A 423 5.65 -11.42 26.07
CA GLU A 423 6.92 -12.06 25.76
C GLU A 423 6.65 -13.19 24.77
N LEU A 424 7.13 -13.03 23.54
CA LEU A 424 6.91 -13.97 22.45
C LEU A 424 8.17 -14.78 22.19
N ASN A 425 8.06 -16.06 21.86
CA ASN A 425 9.20 -16.76 21.27
C ASN A 425 9.52 -16.14 19.88
N PRO A 426 10.75 -16.28 19.34
CA PRO A 426 11.11 -15.66 18.07
C PRO A 426 10.19 -16.02 16.90
N ARG A 427 9.66 -17.25 16.89
CA ARG A 427 8.73 -17.70 15.85
C ARG A 427 7.40 -16.93 15.91
N GLN A 428 6.82 -16.81 17.10
CA GLN A 428 5.63 -16.00 17.36
C GLN A 428 5.87 -14.52 17.05
N ALA A 429 7.04 -13.98 17.42
CA ALA A 429 7.40 -12.61 17.11
C ALA A 429 7.44 -12.36 15.60
N LEU A 430 8.02 -13.26 14.81
CA LEU A 430 7.99 -13.18 13.34
C LEU A 430 6.56 -13.23 12.79
N ALA A 431 5.70 -14.12 13.30
CA ALA A 431 4.30 -14.15 12.91
C ALA A 431 3.60 -12.80 13.18
N MET A 432 3.83 -12.21 14.36
CA MET A 432 3.26 -10.92 14.74
C MET A 432 3.73 -9.77 13.86
N GLU A 433 5.02 -9.72 13.49
CA GLU A 433 5.57 -8.72 12.57
C GLU A 433 4.88 -8.80 11.20
N TRP A 434 4.72 -10.01 10.65
CA TRP A 434 4.06 -10.21 9.36
C TRP A 434 2.56 -9.89 9.41
N TYR A 435 1.86 -10.26 10.48
CA TYR A 435 0.46 -9.88 10.66
C TYR A 435 0.29 -8.37 10.85
N ASP A 436 1.18 -7.69 11.56
CA ASP A 436 1.17 -6.22 11.71
C ASP A 436 1.37 -5.53 10.34
N ILE A 437 2.32 -5.99 9.52
CA ILE A 437 2.50 -5.53 8.13
C ILE A 437 1.22 -5.76 7.32
N ALA A 438 0.63 -6.96 7.42
CA ALA A 438 -0.60 -7.30 6.71
C ALA A 438 -1.80 -6.45 7.15
N TRP A 439 -1.94 -6.20 8.45
CA TRP A 439 -3.00 -5.39 9.04
C TRP A 439 -2.93 -3.93 8.58
N ARG A 440 -1.72 -3.37 8.51
CA ARG A 440 -1.49 -2.02 7.96
C ARG A 440 -1.78 -2.00 6.46
N GLY A 441 -1.26 -2.99 5.74
CA GLY A 441 -1.42 -3.09 4.30
C GLY A 441 -2.88 -3.27 3.88
N GLN A 442 -3.69 -4.08 4.57
CA GLN A 442 -5.10 -4.25 4.21
C GLN A 442 -5.90 -2.95 4.34
N TYR A 443 -5.56 -2.07 5.30
CA TYR A 443 -6.22 -0.78 5.43
C TYR A 443 -5.95 0.13 4.23
N CYS A 444 -4.77 -0.03 3.61
CA CYS A 444 -4.40 0.66 2.39
C CYS A 444 -5.05 0.03 1.15
N PHE A 445 -5.13 -1.31 1.07
CA PHE A 445 -5.36 -2.03 -0.19
C PHE A 445 -6.63 -2.92 -0.23
N SER A 446 -7.47 -2.94 0.80
CA SER A 446 -8.69 -3.79 0.87
C SER A 446 -9.94 -3.03 1.32
N ASP A 447 -11.07 -3.29 0.65
CA ASP A 447 -12.40 -2.80 1.05
C ASP A 447 -12.94 -3.58 2.26
N GLU A 448 -12.53 -4.84 2.38
CA GLU A 448 -12.93 -5.74 3.45
C GLU A 448 -11.76 -5.88 4.41
N GLU A 449 -11.95 -5.37 5.63
CA GLU A 449 -11.00 -5.59 6.73
C GLU A 449 -11.07 -7.08 7.08
N ASN A 450 -9.96 -7.78 6.89
CA ASN A 450 -9.83 -9.18 7.25
C ASN A 450 -9.61 -9.28 8.76
N THR A 451 -10.71 -9.49 9.49
CA THR A 451 -10.69 -9.60 10.97
C THR A 451 -9.84 -10.77 11.44
N LEU A 452 -9.64 -11.80 10.59
CA LEU A 452 -8.82 -12.97 10.92
C LEU A 452 -7.36 -12.60 11.21
N ILE A 453 -6.85 -11.48 10.68
CA ILE A 453 -5.50 -11.00 11.01
C ILE A 453 -5.42 -10.64 12.50
N ASN A 454 -6.38 -9.86 12.99
CA ASN A 454 -6.43 -9.45 14.40
C ASN A 454 -6.74 -10.62 15.32
N GLU A 455 -7.61 -11.54 14.89
CA GLU A 455 -7.90 -12.77 15.64
C GLU A 455 -6.66 -13.66 15.77
N ALA A 456 -5.87 -13.80 14.71
CA ALA A 456 -4.61 -14.54 14.75
C ALA A 456 -3.57 -13.87 15.68
N MET A 457 -3.44 -12.54 15.60
CA MET A 457 -2.58 -11.78 16.52
C MET A 457 -3.02 -11.96 17.98
N GLN A 458 -4.34 -11.90 18.25
CA GLN A 458 -4.88 -12.09 19.60
C GLN A 458 -4.60 -13.50 20.11
N LYS A 459 -4.78 -14.52 19.28
CA LYS A 459 -4.47 -15.90 19.62
C LYS A 459 -3.00 -16.07 20.02
N ILE A 460 -2.06 -15.48 19.28
CA ILE A 460 -0.63 -15.54 19.61
C ILE A 460 -0.35 -14.91 20.99
N VAL A 461 -0.94 -13.73 21.25
CA VAL A 461 -0.80 -13.04 22.54
C VAL A 461 -1.40 -13.85 23.69
N ASP A 462 -2.58 -14.44 23.50
CA ASP A 462 -3.26 -15.23 24.52
C ASP A 462 -2.48 -16.51 24.85
N GLU A 463 -1.91 -17.18 23.83
CA GLU A 463 -1.06 -18.36 24.00
C GLU A 463 0.23 -18.03 24.76
N ALA A 464 0.94 -16.97 24.37
CA ALA A 464 2.17 -16.53 25.02
C ALA A 464 1.94 -16.12 26.49
N THR A 465 0.83 -15.43 26.74
CA THR A 465 0.44 -15.01 28.09
C THR A 465 0.08 -16.21 28.97
N SER A 466 -0.65 -17.20 28.42
CA SER A 466 -1.05 -18.41 29.15
C SER A 466 0.15 -19.27 29.55
N GLN A 467 1.15 -19.40 28.66
CA GLN A 467 2.40 -20.12 28.95
C GLN A 467 3.19 -19.46 30.09
N SER A 468 3.19 -18.13 30.14
CA SER A 468 3.84 -17.36 31.21
C SER A 468 3.19 -17.58 32.59
N PHE A 469 1.87 -17.77 32.64
CA PHE A 469 1.15 -18.04 33.89
C PHE A 469 1.31 -19.48 34.39
N ALA A 470 1.41 -20.47 33.49
CA ALA A 470 1.58 -21.87 33.85
C ALA A 470 2.95 -22.17 34.51
N GLY A 471 3.95 -21.29 34.30
CA GLY A 471 5.29 -21.39 34.88
C GLY A 471 5.39 -21.08 36.39
N GLY A 472 4.29 -20.75 37.06
CA GLY A 472 4.22 -20.66 38.53
C GLY A 472 5.21 -19.68 39.16
N GLY A 473 4.89 -18.37 39.16
CA GLY A 473 5.66 -17.43 39.99
C GLY A 473 5.45 -15.93 39.79
N LEU A 474 4.74 -15.48 38.75
CA LEU A 474 4.54 -14.05 38.51
C LEU A 474 3.06 -13.66 38.56
N THR A 475 2.47 -13.78 39.75
CA THR A 475 1.23 -13.07 40.09
C THR A 475 1.53 -11.58 40.27
N GLY A 476 1.86 -10.87 39.20
CA GLY A 476 2.04 -9.42 39.28
C GLY A 476 2.93 -8.80 38.22
N SER A 477 2.40 -8.65 37.02
CA SER A 477 2.72 -7.44 36.25
C SER A 477 1.54 -7.10 35.33
N ARG A 478 0.49 -6.52 35.92
CA ARG A 478 -0.10 -5.34 35.27
C ARG A 478 1.09 -4.40 35.08
N ALA A 479 1.54 -4.20 33.85
CA ALA A 479 2.62 -3.29 33.50
C ALA A 479 2.51 -2.00 34.34
N GLY A 480 3.33 -1.89 35.40
CA GLY A 480 3.29 -0.73 36.27
C GLY A 480 3.69 0.51 35.48
N LEU A 481 3.34 1.70 35.99
CA LEU A 481 3.85 2.98 35.45
C LEU A 481 5.33 2.95 35.02
N PRO A 482 6.27 2.25 35.70
CA PRO A 482 7.67 2.20 35.29
C PRO A 482 7.95 1.58 33.91
N SER A 483 7.15 0.60 33.46
CA SER A 483 7.36 -0.02 32.14
C SER A 483 6.72 0.81 31.02
N LYS A 484 5.56 1.43 31.30
CA LYS A 484 4.97 2.47 30.43
C LYS A 484 5.93 3.65 30.26
N LEU A 485 6.54 4.13 31.35
CA LEU A 485 7.55 5.19 31.33
C LEU A 485 8.82 4.76 30.58
N ARG A 486 9.29 3.52 30.76
CA ARG A 486 10.46 3.00 30.02
C ARG A 486 10.22 2.94 28.51
N HIS A 487 9.06 2.45 28.07
CA HIS A 487 8.68 2.45 26.66
C HIS A 487 8.51 3.89 26.14
N TYR A 488 7.87 4.76 26.93
CA TYR A 488 7.73 6.18 26.62
C TYR A 488 9.09 6.86 26.43
N ASP A 489 10.03 6.69 27.36
CA ASP A 489 11.36 7.28 27.32
C ASP A 489 12.21 6.74 26.15
N GLN A 490 12.10 5.45 25.84
CA GLN A 490 12.80 4.84 24.68
C GLN A 490 12.36 5.44 23.34
N HIS A 491 11.13 5.95 23.24
CA HIS A 491 10.54 6.38 21.95
C HIS A 491 10.20 7.87 21.86
N HIS A 492 10.13 8.61 22.98
CA HIS A 492 9.81 10.04 23.05
C HIS A 492 11.00 10.95 23.40
N LEU A 493 12.24 10.49 23.33
CA LEU A 493 13.41 11.36 23.47
C LEU A 493 13.73 12.22 22.21
N SER A 494 12.93 12.17 21.13
CA SER A 494 13.20 12.89 19.88
C SER A 494 12.04 13.78 19.37
N THR A 495 11.23 14.32 20.28
CA THR A 495 9.89 14.88 20.01
C THR A 495 9.83 16.27 19.37
N GLU A 496 10.74 16.68 18.50
CA GLU A 496 10.55 17.97 17.80
C GLU A 496 10.38 17.92 16.31
N LYS A 497 10.59 16.79 15.62
CA LYS A 497 10.42 16.81 14.16
C LYS A 497 10.23 15.44 13.54
N HIS A 498 9.13 15.34 12.79
CA HIS A 498 8.90 14.44 11.65
C HIS A 498 8.12 13.13 11.85
N LEU A 499 6.81 13.23 11.61
CA LEU A 499 5.92 12.12 11.25
C LEU A 499 6.10 11.65 9.78
N TRP A 500 6.54 12.54 8.89
CA TRP A 500 6.70 12.23 7.46
C TRP A 500 8.11 11.83 7.06
N GLU A 501 9.15 12.39 7.70
CA GLU A 501 10.54 11.98 7.39
C GLU A 501 10.87 10.61 7.98
N ARG A 502 10.26 10.17 9.09
CA ARG A 502 10.49 8.81 9.61
C ARG A 502 9.86 7.72 8.74
N ALA A 503 8.65 7.88 8.21
CA ALA A 503 8.06 6.88 7.31
C ALA A 503 8.88 6.73 6.01
N ALA A 504 9.41 7.84 5.48
CA ALA A 504 10.29 7.83 4.32
C ALA A 504 11.70 7.31 4.64
N VAL A 505 12.29 7.69 5.78
CA VAL A 505 13.61 7.23 6.23
C VAL A 505 13.61 5.78 6.68
N GLU A 506 12.54 5.27 7.30
CA GLU A 506 12.43 3.87 7.72
C GLU A 506 12.26 2.94 6.51
N LEU A 507 11.52 3.36 5.47
CA LEU A 507 11.45 2.61 4.22
C LEU A 507 12.78 2.67 3.44
N ASP A 508 13.45 3.82 3.42
CA ASP A 508 14.75 4.01 2.74
C ASP A 508 15.91 3.32 3.50
N GLU A 509 15.86 3.27 4.84
CA GLU A 509 16.75 2.46 5.67
C GLU A 509 16.44 0.97 5.56
N PHE A 510 15.17 0.58 5.50
CA PHE A 510 14.77 -0.81 5.25
C PHE A 510 15.24 -1.28 3.87
N LYS A 511 15.06 -0.46 2.83
CA LYS A 511 15.58 -0.70 1.48
C LYS A 511 17.12 -0.73 1.47
N LYS A 512 17.80 0.17 2.17
CA LYS A 512 19.28 0.14 2.30
C LYS A 512 19.80 -1.05 3.10
N ARG A 513 19.02 -1.60 4.02
CA ARG A 513 19.40 -2.79 4.82
C ARG A 513 19.15 -4.10 4.09
N ILE A 514 18.21 -4.14 3.14
CA ILE A 514 17.87 -5.32 2.34
C ILE A 514 18.58 -5.34 0.98
N PHE A 515 18.75 -4.18 0.34
CA PHE A 515 19.22 -4.07 -1.06
C PHE A 515 20.52 -3.27 -1.24
N GLY A 516 21.08 -2.66 -0.19
CA GLY A 516 22.38 -1.96 -0.19
C GLY A 516 23.46 -2.77 0.50
#